data_AF-A0A949K747-F1
#
_entry.id   AF-A0A949K747-F1
#
_cell.length_a   1.000
_cell.length_b   1.000
_cell.length_c   1.000
_cell.angle_alpha   90.00
_cell.angle_beta   90.00
_cell.angle_gamma   90.00
#
_symmetry.space_group_name_H-M   'P 1'
#
loop_
_entity.id
_entity.type
_entity.pdbx_description
1 polymer ?
#
loop_
_entity_poly.entity_id
_entity_poly.type
_entity_poly.pdbx_seq_one_letter_code
_entity_poly.pdbx_strand_id
1 'polypeptide(L)'
;MNKTNQLTQAVWIGLIPELLLAVLGVMILPDQIAIQWQGREAVQMAPRFAIFLYPGVSLFLALVGRPAFTLFLSKFTVQSSKLLPGVFQVAHLLVLTCEAYTLLYAFGFRMRISVILIMELVVLAVIFICRLRNMGTKSM
;
A
#
# COMPACT_ATOMS: atom_id res chain seq x y z
N MET A 1 -13.16 12.71 -18.55
CA MET A 1 -12.47 11.49 -18.08
C MET A 1 -13.24 10.91 -16.91
N ASN A 2 -13.78 9.70 -17.07
CA ASN A 2 -14.76 9.10 -16.15
C ASN A 2 -14.09 8.74 -14.80
N LYS A 3 -14.63 9.19 -13.65
CA LYS A 3 -14.04 8.99 -12.29
C LYS A 3 -13.80 7.51 -11.98
N THR A 4 -14.59 6.62 -12.55
CA THR A 4 -14.49 5.16 -12.45
C THR A 4 -13.18 4.62 -13.04
N ASN A 5 -12.60 5.31 -14.03
CA ASN A 5 -11.36 4.91 -14.69
C ASN A 5 -10.11 5.25 -13.86
N GLN A 6 -10.13 6.38 -13.14
CA GLN A 6 -8.99 6.81 -12.31
C GLN A 6 -8.78 5.93 -11.08
N LEU A 7 -9.86 5.49 -10.42
CA LEU A 7 -9.75 4.61 -9.25
C LEU A 7 -9.23 3.22 -9.66
N THR A 8 -9.70 2.72 -10.79
CA THR A 8 -9.30 1.42 -11.34
C THR A 8 -7.84 1.48 -11.78
N GLN A 9 -7.41 2.55 -12.44
CA GLN A 9 -6.01 2.79 -12.76
C GLN A 9 -5.11 2.87 -11.52
N ALA A 10 -5.50 3.61 -10.48
CA ALA A 10 -4.68 3.75 -9.27
C ALA A 10 -4.43 2.41 -8.55
N VAL A 11 -5.44 1.54 -8.52
CA VAL A 11 -5.34 0.18 -7.99
C VAL A 11 -4.37 -0.67 -8.81
N TRP A 12 -4.53 -0.70 -10.15
CA TRP A 12 -3.68 -1.51 -11.01
C TRP A 12 -2.22 -1.02 -11.05
N ILE A 13 -2.00 0.29 -10.94
CA ILE A 13 -0.66 0.89 -10.85
C ILE A 13 0.09 0.43 -9.60
N GLY A 14 -0.61 0.13 -8.49
CA GLY A 14 0.01 -0.43 -7.28
C GLY A 14 0.18 -1.95 -7.36
N LEU A 15 -0.87 -2.66 -7.79
CA LEU A 15 -0.92 -4.12 -7.80
C LEU A 15 0.09 -4.77 -8.76
N ILE A 16 0.32 -4.18 -9.94
CA ILE A 16 1.25 -4.73 -10.93
C ILE A 16 2.69 -4.76 -10.39
N PRO A 17 3.25 -3.66 -9.85
CA PRO A 17 4.54 -3.67 -9.18
C PRO A 17 4.65 -4.70 -8.07
N GLU A 18 3.64 -4.81 -7.20
CA GLU A 18 3.65 -5.78 -6.09
C GLU A 18 3.71 -7.21 -6.61
N LEU A 19 2.89 -7.56 -7.62
CA LEU A 19 2.92 -8.90 -8.18
C LEU A 19 4.27 -9.22 -8.84
N LEU A 20 4.86 -8.26 -9.56
CA LEU A 20 6.18 -8.41 -10.16
C LEU A 20 7.26 -8.61 -9.10
N LEU A 21 7.21 -7.80 -8.03
CA LEU A 21 8.16 -7.86 -6.92
C LEU A 21 8.06 -9.21 -6.19
N ALA A 22 6.85 -9.74 -5.98
CA ALA A 22 6.62 -11.04 -5.37
C ALA A 22 7.17 -12.19 -6.23
N VAL A 23 6.90 -12.16 -7.53
CA VAL A 23 7.40 -13.18 -8.48
C VAL A 23 8.93 -13.19 -8.51
N LEU A 24 9.56 -12.01 -8.63
CA LEU A 24 11.02 -11.89 -8.57
C LEU A 24 11.55 -12.29 -7.20
N GLY A 25 10.83 -11.93 -6.14
CA GLY A 25 11.13 -12.26 -4.76
C GLY A 25 11.25 -13.76 -4.53
N VAL A 26 10.29 -14.56 -4.98
CA VAL A 26 10.32 -16.03 -4.80
C VAL A 26 11.57 -16.67 -5.42
N MET A 27 12.11 -16.11 -6.50
CA MET A 27 13.32 -16.62 -7.16
C MET A 27 14.59 -16.40 -6.34
N ILE A 28 14.64 -15.34 -5.53
CA ILE A 28 15.85 -14.91 -4.81
C ILE A 28 15.75 -15.07 -3.29
N LEU A 29 14.55 -15.20 -2.74
CA LEU A 29 14.31 -15.30 -1.31
C LEU A 29 14.75 -16.68 -0.75
N PRO A 30 15.29 -16.71 0.48
CA PRO A 30 15.56 -17.95 1.21
C PRO A 30 14.25 -18.69 1.51
N ASP A 31 14.32 -19.99 1.84
CA ASP A 31 13.14 -20.84 2.10
C ASP A 31 12.15 -20.27 3.11
N GLN A 32 12.66 -19.53 4.10
CA GLN A 32 11.90 -18.88 5.15
C GLN A 32 12.15 -17.38 5.14
N ILE A 33 11.09 -16.60 5.18
CA ILE A 33 11.10 -15.13 5.21
C ILE A 33 10.43 -14.63 6.47
N ALA A 34 10.88 -13.49 6.97
CA ALA A 34 10.23 -12.82 8.07
C ALA A 34 8.92 -12.19 7.59
N ILE A 35 7.83 -12.39 8.34
CA ILE A 35 6.53 -11.78 8.06
C ILE A 35 6.08 -10.83 9.17
N GLN A 36 6.69 -10.95 10.35
CA GLN A 36 6.43 -10.09 11.49
C GLN A 36 7.74 -9.69 12.17
N TRP A 37 7.84 -8.41 12.51
CA TRP A 37 9.03 -7.83 13.14
C TRP A 37 8.67 -7.14 14.44
N GLN A 38 9.53 -7.29 15.44
CA GLN A 38 9.49 -6.52 16.67
C GLN A 38 10.81 -5.76 16.80
N GLY A 39 10.74 -4.43 16.62
CA GLY A 39 11.94 -3.62 16.51
C GLY A 39 12.72 -3.96 15.24
N ARG A 40 13.88 -4.61 15.39
CA ARG A 40 14.79 -5.01 14.29
C ARG A 40 14.80 -6.51 14.03
N GLU A 41 14.15 -7.28 14.89
CA GLU A 41 14.20 -8.74 14.86
C GLU A 41 12.92 -9.31 14.27
N ALA A 42 13.07 -10.40 13.52
CA ALA A 42 11.95 -11.19 13.05
C ALA A 42 11.40 -12.01 14.21
N VAL A 43 10.10 -11.87 14.49
CA VAL A 43 9.40 -12.65 15.52
C VAL A 43 8.72 -13.86 14.90
N GLN A 44 8.27 -13.72 13.65
CA GLN A 44 7.59 -14.78 12.93
C GLN A 44 8.18 -14.95 11.54
N MET A 45 8.49 -16.20 11.22
CA MET A 45 8.95 -16.64 9.91
C MET A 45 7.85 -17.42 9.20
N ALA A 46 7.82 -17.35 7.88
CA ALA A 46 6.91 -18.10 7.02
C ALA A 46 7.65 -18.57 5.76
N PRO A 47 7.12 -19.57 5.03
CA PRO A 47 7.69 -19.99 3.76
C PRO A 47 7.81 -18.81 2.78
N ARG A 48 8.81 -18.80 1.90
CA ARG A 48 9.03 -17.73 0.91
C ARG A 48 7.81 -17.36 0.06
N PHE A 49 6.90 -18.30 -0.18
CA PHE A 49 5.64 -18.06 -0.90
C PHE A 49 4.70 -17.09 -0.16
N ALA A 50 4.92 -16.86 1.13
CA ALA A 50 4.19 -15.85 1.90
C ALA A 50 4.41 -14.43 1.38
N ILE A 51 5.42 -14.17 0.53
CA ILE A 51 5.57 -12.88 -0.17
C ILE A 51 4.34 -12.55 -1.03
N PHE A 52 3.59 -13.53 -1.51
CA PHE A 52 2.33 -13.30 -2.24
C PHE A 52 1.18 -12.80 -1.34
N LEU A 53 1.36 -12.76 -0.02
CA LEU A 53 0.38 -12.18 0.88
C LEU A 53 0.20 -10.68 0.60
N TYR A 54 1.27 -9.96 0.26
CA TYR A 54 1.21 -8.52 -0.04
C TYR A 54 0.32 -8.21 -1.26
N PRO A 55 0.58 -8.74 -2.47
CA PRO A 55 -0.31 -8.53 -3.60
C PRO A 55 -1.70 -9.14 -3.37
N GLY A 56 -1.82 -10.21 -2.57
CA GLY A 56 -3.10 -10.77 -2.14
C GLY A 56 -3.94 -9.79 -1.31
N VAL A 57 -3.32 -9.09 -0.35
CA VAL A 57 -3.95 -8.05 0.46
C VAL A 57 -4.36 -6.86 -0.40
N SER A 58 -3.50 -6.39 -1.30
CA SER A 58 -3.86 -5.31 -2.22
C SER A 58 -4.99 -5.70 -3.17
N LEU A 59 -5.01 -6.94 -3.67
CA LEU A 59 -6.11 -7.45 -4.47
C LEU A 59 -7.41 -7.50 -3.66
N PHE A 60 -7.35 -7.93 -2.40
CA PHE A 60 -8.50 -7.93 -1.51
C PHE A 60 -9.02 -6.50 -1.25
N LEU A 61 -8.13 -5.53 -1.02
CA LEU A 61 -8.50 -4.13 -0.87
C LEU A 61 -9.14 -3.58 -2.16
N ALA A 62 -8.61 -3.96 -3.33
CA ALA A 62 -9.15 -3.58 -4.63
C ALA A 62 -10.56 -4.12 -4.90
N LEU A 63 -10.80 -5.39 -4.58
CA LEU A 63 -12.04 -6.09 -4.91
C LEU A 63 -13.13 -5.89 -3.86
N VAL A 64 -12.79 -6.03 -2.58
CA VAL A 64 -13.73 -5.98 -1.45
C VAL A 64 -13.69 -4.64 -0.76
N GLY A 65 -12.49 -4.10 -0.54
CA GLY A 65 -12.32 -2.79 0.11
C GLY A 65 -13.00 -1.67 -0.67
N ARG A 66 -12.88 -1.65 -2.01
CA ARG A 66 -13.48 -0.61 -2.87
C ARG A 66 -15.00 -0.47 -2.69
N PRO A 67 -15.83 -1.50 -2.91
CA PRO A 67 -17.28 -1.38 -2.74
C PRO A 67 -17.66 -1.12 -1.28
N ALA A 68 -16.99 -1.75 -0.32
CA ALA A 68 -17.28 -1.58 1.10
C ALA A 68 -17.00 -0.14 1.58
N PHE A 69 -15.85 0.43 1.24
CA PHE A 69 -15.51 1.81 1.60
C PHE A 69 -16.36 2.83 0.85
N THR A 70 -16.75 2.56 -0.40
CA THR A 70 -17.66 3.45 -1.14
C THR A 70 -19.04 3.50 -0.47
N LEU A 71 -19.59 2.35 -0.08
CA LEU A 71 -20.85 2.23 0.66
C LEU A 71 -20.79 2.85 2.06
N PHE A 72 -19.64 2.71 2.74
CA PHE A 72 -19.43 3.30 4.04
C PHE A 72 -19.36 4.83 3.94
N LEU A 73 -18.53 5.37 3.04
CA LEU A 73 -18.35 6.81 2.88
C LEU A 73 -19.57 7.53 2.29
N SER A 74 -20.40 6.85 1.49
CA SER A 74 -21.67 7.41 1.02
C SER A 74 -22.64 7.72 2.16
N LYS A 75 -22.48 7.08 3.34
CA LYS A 75 -23.27 7.41 4.53
C LYS A 75 -22.82 8.69 5.22
N PHE A 76 -21.58 9.15 5.00
CA PHE A 76 -21.01 10.26 5.76
C PHE A 76 -21.01 11.61 5.02
N THR A 77 -20.67 11.72 3.72
CA THR A 77 -20.79 12.97 2.91
C THR A 77 -20.42 12.74 1.41
N VAL A 78 -20.93 13.56 0.47
CA VAL A 78 -20.64 13.54 -0.99
C VAL A 78 -19.15 13.79 -1.33
N GLN A 79 -18.46 14.62 -0.54
CA GLN A 79 -17.04 14.98 -0.67
C GLN A 79 -16.11 13.76 -0.47
N SER A 80 -16.55 12.75 0.28
CA SER A 80 -15.77 11.55 0.61
C SER A 80 -15.39 10.70 -0.62
N SER A 81 -16.21 10.77 -1.69
CA SER A 81 -15.92 10.12 -2.97
C SER A 81 -14.65 10.66 -3.66
N LYS A 82 -14.25 11.91 -3.37
CA LYS A 82 -13.02 12.52 -3.92
C LYS A 82 -11.75 12.07 -3.19
N LEU A 83 -11.88 11.65 -1.92
CA LEU A 83 -10.75 11.22 -1.08
C LEU A 83 -10.44 9.72 -1.28
N LEU A 84 -11.43 8.94 -1.70
CA LEU A 84 -11.34 7.49 -1.91
C LEU A 84 -10.13 7.06 -2.76
N PRO A 85 -9.84 7.67 -3.94
CA PRO A 85 -8.67 7.28 -4.73
C PRO A 85 -7.35 7.50 -3.99
N GLY A 86 -7.24 8.58 -3.21
CA GLY A 86 -6.03 8.89 -2.44
C GLY A 86 -5.80 7.89 -1.31
N VAL A 87 -6.87 7.50 -0.60
CA VAL A 87 -6.78 6.50 0.48
C VAL A 87 -6.33 5.14 -0.05
N PHE A 88 -6.90 4.68 -1.16
CA PHE A 88 -6.46 3.42 -1.79
C PHE A 88 -5.02 3.51 -2.28
N GLN A 89 -4.62 4.63 -2.88
CA GLN A 89 -3.24 4.82 -3.33
C GLN A 89 -2.25 4.74 -2.15
N VAL A 90 -2.56 5.37 -1.01
CA VAL A 90 -1.74 5.28 0.21
C VAL A 90 -1.66 3.84 0.72
N ALA A 91 -2.78 3.12 0.75
CA ALA A 91 -2.80 1.73 1.21
C ALA A 91 -1.91 0.82 0.35
N HIS A 92 -1.98 0.93 -0.99
CA HIS A 92 -1.12 0.12 -1.88
C HIS A 92 0.36 0.49 -1.72
N LEU A 93 0.70 1.77 -1.57
CA LEU A 93 2.09 2.18 -1.32
C LEU A 93 2.63 1.58 -0.01
N LEU A 94 1.84 1.58 1.06
CA LEU A 94 2.24 0.97 2.33
C LEU A 94 2.45 -0.55 2.20
N VAL A 95 1.60 -1.23 1.45
CA VAL A 95 1.74 -2.67 1.18
C VAL A 95 3.00 -2.95 0.37
N LEU A 96 3.25 -2.18 -0.69
CA LEU A 96 4.46 -2.26 -1.48
C LEU A 96 5.73 -1.99 -0.66
N THR A 97 5.70 -1.01 0.25
CA THR A 97 6.82 -0.74 1.17
C THR A 97 7.06 -1.91 2.13
N CYS A 98 6.00 -2.55 2.64
CA CYS A 98 6.15 -3.77 3.44
C CYS A 98 6.78 -4.92 2.64
N GLU A 99 6.36 -5.10 1.38
CA GLU A 99 6.89 -6.13 0.51
C GLU A 99 8.37 -5.90 0.19
N ALA A 100 8.74 -4.68 -0.22
CA ALA A 100 10.11 -4.28 -0.47
C ALA A 100 10.99 -4.43 0.79
N TYR A 101 10.45 -4.05 1.97
CA TYR A 101 11.14 -4.25 3.23
C TYR A 101 11.40 -5.73 3.52
N THR A 102 10.45 -6.62 3.23
CA THR A 102 10.59 -8.07 3.42
C THR A 102 11.74 -8.63 2.59
N LEU A 103 11.84 -8.20 1.33
CA LEU A 103 12.97 -8.54 0.46
C LEU A 103 14.29 -8.02 1.02
N LEU A 104 14.37 -6.72 1.31
CA LEU A 104 15.59 -6.11 1.84
C LEU A 104 16.02 -6.77 3.16
N TYR A 105 15.07 -7.12 4.02
CA TYR A 105 15.32 -7.81 5.28
C TYR A 105 15.94 -9.19 5.05
N ALA A 106 15.49 -9.93 4.03
CA ALA A 106 16.09 -11.22 3.67
C ALA A 106 17.57 -11.07 3.26
N PHE A 107 17.97 -9.92 2.70
CA PHE A 107 19.35 -9.60 2.33
C PHE A 107 20.17 -8.89 3.42
N GLY A 108 19.69 -8.89 4.67
CA GLY A 108 20.45 -8.37 5.81
C GLY A 108 20.16 -6.92 6.19
N PHE A 109 19.14 -6.29 5.60
CA PHE A 109 18.67 -4.98 6.07
C PHE A 109 18.01 -5.11 7.47
N ARG A 110 18.39 -4.25 8.42
CA ARG A 110 17.99 -4.35 9.84
C ARG A 110 17.48 -3.03 10.44
N MET A 111 16.80 -2.22 9.64
CA MET A 111 16.10 -1.03 10.14
C MET A 111 14.73 -1.40 10.74
N ARG A 112 14.21 -0.57 11.63
CA ARG A 112 12.88 -0.77 12.22
C ARG A 112 11.82 -0.44 11.17
N ILE A 113 11.00 -1.42 10.77
CA ILE A 113 9.93 -1.23 9.78
C ILE A 113 8.95 -0.13 10.19
N SER A 114 8.66 0.00 11.49
CA SER A 114 7.77 1.04 12.02
C SER A 114 8.27 2.46 11.71
N VAL A 115 9.58 2.71 11.75
CA VAL A 115 10.15 4.02 11.41
C VAL A 115 9.96 4.32 9.93
N ILE A 116 10.15 3.32 9.06
CA ILE A 116 9.97 3.47 7.61
C ILE A 116 8.51 3.81 7.30
N LEU A 117 7.57 3.05 7.86
CA LEU A 117 6.13 3.25 7.64
C LEU A 117 5.64 4.59 8.21
N ILE A 118 6.14 5.03 9.37
CA ILE A 118 5.80 6.34 9.93
C ILE A 118 6.31 7.45 9.01
N MET A 119 7.55 7.38 8.54
CA MET A 119 8.13 8.39 7.65
C MET A 119 7.37 8.45 6.32
N GLU A 120 7.03 7.29 5.75
CA GLU A 120 6.21 7.22 4.54
C GLU A 120 4.82 7.84 4.75
N LEU A 121 4.13 7.51 5.85
CA LEU A 121 2.84 8.10 6.20
C LEU A 121 2.92 9.63 6.33
N VAL A 122 3.96 10.15 6.97
CA VAL A 122 4.17 11.61 7.11
C VAL A 122 4.36 12.26 5.75
N VAL A 123 5.20 11.69 4.89
CA VAL A 123 5.43 12.22 3.53
C VAL A 123 4.15 12.19 2.70
N LEU A 124 3.42 11.07 2.72
CA LEU A 124 2.17 10.92 1.98
C LEU A 124 1.10 11.87 2.50
N ALA A 125 1.00 12.08 3.82
CA ALA A 125 0.10 13.06 4.41
C ALA A 125 0.42 14.49 3.96
N VAL A 126 1.70 14.88 3.95
CA VAL A 126 2.13 16.21 3.47
C VAL A 126 1.78 16.40 2.00
N ILE A 127 2.07 15.40 1.14
CA ILE A 127 1.72 15.45 -0.29
C ILE A 127 0.20 15.58 -0.47
N PHE A 128 -0.58 14.84 0.31
CA PHE A 128 -2.03 14.88 0.26
C PHE A 128 -2.58 16.25 0.66
N ILE A 129 -2.10 16.84 1.76
CA ILE A 129 -2.49 18.19 2.23
C ILE A 129 -2.12 19.25 1.19
N CYS A 130 -0.91 19.20 0.63
CA CYS A 130 -0.47 20.10 -0.44
C CYS A 130 -1.38 20.00 -1.68
N ARG A 131 -1.79 18.79 -2.05
CA ARG A 131 -2.71 18.56 -3.17
C ARG A 131 -4.11 19.12 -2.87
N LEU A 132 -4.63 18.96 -1.65
CA LEU A 132 -5.90 19.56 -1.23
C LEU A 132 -5.86 21.09 -1.30
N ARG A 133 -4.79 21.71 -0.80
CA ARG A 133 -4.61 23.17 -0.84
C ARG A 133 -4.61 23.71 -2.27
N ASN A 134 -3.89 23.05 -3.18
CA ASN A 134 -3.83 23.44 -4.60
C ASN A 134 -5.14 23.22 -5.36
N MET A 135 -6.03 22.35 -4.88
CA MET A 135 -7.38 22.21 -5.45
C MET A 135 -8.33 23.30 -4.96
N GLY A 136 -8.14 23.81 -3.74
CA GLY A 136 -8.92 24.95 -3.21
C GLY A 136 -8.58 26.29 -3.86
N THR A 137 -7.35 26.49 -4.30
CA THR A 137 -6.91 27.73 -4.97
C THR A 137 -7.29 27.82 -6.45
N LYS A 138 -7.65 26.70 -7.09
CA LYS A 138 -8.09 26.67 -8.50
C LYS A 138 -9.58 26.97 -8.71
N SER A 139 -10.34 27.24 -7.63
CA SER A 139 -11.76 27.62 -7.72
C SER A 139 -12.04 29.09 -7.39
N MET A 140 -11.02 29.95 -7.38
CA MET A 140 -11.16 31.41 -7.39
C MET A 140 -10.71 31.98 -8.73
#